data_AF-A0A318L405-F1
#
_entry.id   AF-A0A318L405-F1
#
_cell.length_a   1.000
_cell.length_b   1.000
_cell.length_c   1.000
_cell.angle_alpha   90.00
_cell.angle_beta   90.00
_cell.angle_gamma   90.00
#
_symmetry.space_group_name_H-M   'P 1'
#
loop_
_entity.id
_entity.type
_entity.pdbx_description
1 polymer ?
#
loop_
_entity_poly.entity_id
_entity_poly.type
_entity_poly.pdbx_seq_one_letter_code
_entity_poly.pdbx_strand_id
1 'polypeptide(L)'
;MKLEKEAGLAALKKAGLIFTARYLNRIMEFYMTGAKTYPEEILMIANLFDEIHDVNITVTEKRFAAVKAMLKGDFVVEALTLILNNQRVKMMDREAYEIAADTYERIKNGMIPLLIYDDEFIIKPHDSKTEVYSMGDININITALMADIEKNPKAYPISEIQADWVFWHACKPDKIDVAYAMNETDLHQPLLFIEKKIGQYVCADGFHRLYRAYQEEVKMVPIHRLSVTQYLPYLLDKRSYRRFISYWNESLFNVL
;
A
#
# COMPACT_ATOMS: atom_id res chain seq x y z
N MET A 1 -12.15 25.76 11.86
CA MET A 1 -10.73 25.53 12.21
C MET A 1 -10.47 25.06 13.65
N LYS A 2 -10.76 25.84 14.72
CA LYS A 2 -10.48 25.43 16.11
C LYS A 2 -11.37 24.27 16.61
N LEU A 3 -12.66 24.30 16.26
CA LEU A 3 -13.64 23.24 16.54
C LEU A 3 -13.36 21.93 15.78
N GLU A 4 -12.83 22.00 14.56
CA GLU A 4 -12.47 20.83 13.74
C GLU A 4 -11.17 20.16 14.23
N LYS A 5 -10.20 20.97 14.69
CA LYS A 5 -8.99 20.48 15.37
C LYS A 5 -9.33 19.64 16.60
N GLU A 6 -10.20 20.15 17.48
CA GLU A 6 -10.57 19.45 18.72
C GLU A 6 -11.34 18.15 18.44
N ALA A 7 -12.22 18.15 17.42
CA ALA A 7 -12.94 16.95 16.99
C ALA A 7 -12.02 15.87 16.41
N GLY A 8 -11.05 16.24 15.55
CA GLY A 8 -10.07 15.30 14.98
C GLY A 8 -9.13 14.71 16.03
N LEU A 9 -8.66 15.53 16.98
CA LEU A 9 -7.82 15.07 18.10
C LEU A 9 -8.58 14.16 19.06
N ALA A 10 -9.87 14.41 19.28
CA ALA A 10 -10.73 13.54 20.08
C ALA A 10 -11.00 12.20 19.38
N ALA A 11 -11.21 12.20 18.06
CA ALA A 11 -11.38 10.98 17.26
C ALA A 11 -10.13 10.08 17.29
N LEU A 12 -8.94 10.67 17.11
CA LEU A 12 -7.66 9.94 17.21
C LEU A 12 -7.45 9.33 18.60
N LYS A 13 -7.77 10.06 19.67
CA LYS A 13 -7.70 9.52 21.05
C LYS A 13 -8.71 8.40 21.29
N LYS A 14 -9.94 8.54 20.79
CA LYS A 14 -11.00 7.52 20.90
C LYS A 14 -10.66 6.24 20.13
N ALA A 15 -9.87 6.36 19.05
CA ALA A 15 -9.32 5.24 18.30
C ALA A 15 -8.06 4.61 18.93
N GLY A 16 -7.66 5.02 20.14
CA GLY A 16 -6.46 4.51 20.84
C GLY A 16 -5.13 5.09 20.33
N LEU A 17 -5.15 6.02 19.37
CA LEU A 17 -3.96 6.63 18.77
C LEU A 17 -3.52 7.88 19.55
N ILE A 18 -3.36 7.72 20.86
CA ILE A 18 -3.11 8.82 21.81
C ILE A 18 -1.79 9.55 21.49
N PHE A 19 -0.77 8.81 21.06
CA PHE A 19 0.53 9.38 20.67
C PHE A 19 0.41 10.23 19.40
N THR A 20 -0.25 9.71 18.36
CA THR A 20 -0.48 10.41 17.09
C THR A 20 -1.31 11.68 17.30
N ALA A 21 -2.34 11.64 18.15
CA ALA A 21 -3.12 12.82 18.51
C ALA A 21 -2.25 13.90 19.19
N ARG A 22 -1.35 13.50 20.10
CA ARG A 22 -0.44 14.43 20.79
C ARG A 22 0.58 15.05 19.83
N TYR A 23 1.12 14.24 18.92
CA TYR A 23 2.08 14.67 17.91
C TYR A 23 1.45 15.66 16.91
N LEU A 24 0.28 15.32 16.37
CA LEU A 24 -0.47 16.16 15.43
C LEU A 24 -0.89 17.49 16.05
N ASN A 25 -1.35 17.48 17.31
CA ASN A 25 -1.72 18.71 18.03
C ASN A 25 -0.54 19.70 18.10
N ARG A 26 0.68 19.19 18.34
CA ARG A 26 1.90 20.00 18.47
C ARG A 26 2.44 20.48 17.12
N ILE A 27 2.34 19.67 16.07
CA ILE A 27 2.64 20.10 14.71
C ILE A 27 1.69 21.22 14.27
N MET A 28 0.40 21.10 14.56
CA MET A 28 -0.58 22.14 14.21
C MET A 28 -0.34 23.45 15.00
N GLU A 29 0.06 23.36 16.27
CA GLU A 29 0.48 24.53 17.08
C GLU A 29 1.77 25.18 16.53
N PHE A 30 2.69 24.37 16.01
CA PHE A 30 3.91 24.81 15.34
C PHE A 30 3.61 25.58 14.04
N TYR A 31 2.70 25.09 13.19
CA TYR A 31 2.33 25.79 11.95
C TYR A 31 1.49 27.05 12.15
N MET A 32 0.64 27.12 13.19
CA MET A 32 -0.18 28.32 13.45
C MET A 32 0.59 29.50 14.03
N THR A 33 1.83 29.31 14.50
CA THR A 33 2.63 30.38 15.13
C THR A 33 3.74 30.94 14.24
N GLY A 34 3.95 30.39 13.03
CA GLY A 34 4.77 31.00 11.98
C GLY A 34 6.25 31.24 12.32
N ALA A 35 6.81 30.54 13.32
CA ALA A 35 8.15 30.81 13.81
C ALA A 35 9.23 30.04 13.04
N LYS A 36 10.27 30.78 12.61
CA LYS A 36 11.47 30.29 11.95
C LYS A 36 12.28 29.38 12.89
N THR A 37 12.52 28.15 12.43
CA THR A 37 13.58 27.18 12.82
C THR A 37 14.45 27.51 14.05
N TYR A 38 14.42 26.62 15.05
CA TYR A 38 15.53 26.44 16.00
C TYR A 38 15.96 24.96 16.16
N PRO A 39 17.28 24.65 16.11
CA PRO A 39 17.85 23.31 16.35
C PRO A 39 17.47 22.69 17.71
N GLU A 40 17.14 23.53 18.71
CA GLU A 40 16.79 23.11 20.07
C GLU A 40 15.46 22.33 20.12
N GLU A 41 14.56 22.56 19.16
CA GLU A 41 13.24 21.93 19.11
C GLU A 41 13.26 20.58 18.37
N ILE A 42 14.18 20.39 17.41
CA ILE A 42 14.53 19.07 16.85
C ILE A 42 15.22 18.21 17.92
N LEU A 43 16.04 18.83 18.77
CA LEU A 43 16.61 18.21 19.97
C LEU A 43 15.52 17.83 20.98
N MET A 44 14.46 18.64 21.12
CA MET A 44 13.33 18.33 22.00
C MET A 44 12.45 17.19 21.46
N ILE A 45 12.21 17.12 20.14
CA ILE A 45 11.55 15.98 19.50
C ILE A 45 12.41 14.71 19.67
N ALA A 46 13.72 14.80 19.52
CA ALA A 46 14.63 13.68 19.78
C ALA A 46 14.60 13.22 21.26
N ASN A 47 14.53 14.16 22.21
CA ASN A 47 14.44 13.85 23.65
C ASN A 47 13.10 13.17 24.03
N LEU A 48 11.99 13.55 23.40
CA LEU A 48 10.69 12.88 23.57
C LEU A 48 10.69 11.43 23.03
N PHE A 49 11.62 11.08 22.15
CA PHE A 49 11.81 9.71 21.64
C PHE A 49 12.81 8.89 22.47
N ASP A 50 13.65 9.54 23.28
CA ASP A 50 14.56 8.84 24.19
C ASP A 50 13.84 8.14 25.36
N GLU A 51 12.59 8.50 25.63
CA GLU A 51 11.69 7.80 26.57
C GLU A 51 11.15 6.46 26.03
N ILE A 52 11.43 6.10 24.76
CA ILE A 52 11.29 4.72 24.29
C ILE A 52 12.43 3.92 24.94
N HIS A 53 12.11 3.31 26.09
CA HIS A 53 13.01 2.46 26.86
C HIS A 53 13.31 1.17 26.10
N ASP A 54 14.25 1.25 25.17
CA ASP A 54 15.09 0.11 24.81
C ASP A 54 16.55 0.57 24.86
N VAL A 55 17.31 0.04 25.82
CA VAL A 55 18.57 0.63 26.29
C VAL A 55 19.75 0.31 25.36
N ASN A 56 19.50 -0.40 24.24
CA ASN A 56 20.54 -0.96 23.38
C ASN A 56 20.56 -0.41 21.95
N ILE A 57 19.77 0.63 21.63
CA ILE A 57 19.72 1.23 20.29
C ILE A 57 20.15 2.71 20.33
N THR A 58 20.99 3.11 19.38
CA THR A 58 21.52 4.47 19.25
C THR A 58 20.41 5.48 18.95
N VAL A 59 20.61 6.76 19.31
CA VAL A 59 19.68 7.87 19.00
C VAL A 59 19.33 7.93 17.49
N THR A 60 20.26 7.53 16.64
CA THR A 60 20.05 7.43 15.19
C THR A 60 19.02 6.36 14.83
N GLU A 61 19.13 5.16 15.40
CA GLU A 61 18.18 4.06 15.15
C GLU A 61 16.77 4.39 15.63
N LYS A 62 16.63 5.12 16.76
CA LYS A 62 15.34 5.62 17.25
C LYS A 62 14.68 6.60 16.26
N ARG A 63 15.46 7.51 15.67
CA ARG A 63 14.96 8.45 14.64
C ARG A 63 14.49 7.71 13.39
N PHE A 64 15.23 6.70 12.94
CA PHE A 64 14.80 5.86 11.82
C PHE A 64 13.53 5.08 12.13
N ALA A 65 13.37 4.56 13.35
CA ALA A 65 12.14 3.88 13.77
C ALA A 65 10.93 4.82 13.78
N ALA A 66 11.10 6.07 14.22
CA ALA A 66 10.06 7.10 14.22
C ALA A 66 9.59 7.43 12.79
N VAL A 67 10.55 7.64 11.89
CA VAL A 67 10.28 7.86 10.47
C VAL A 67 9.54 6.65 9.89
N LYS A 68 10.04 5.43 10.13
CA LYS A 68 9.36 4.19 9.72
C LYS A 68 7.92 4.09 10.23
N ALA A 69 7.63 4.57 11.44
CA ALA A 69 6.28 4.59 11.99
C ALA A 69 5.36 5.63 11.32
N MET A 70 5.88 6.83 11.00
CA MET A 70 5.13 7.85 10.25
C MET A 70 4.75 7.35 8.85
N LEU A 71 5.64 6.57 8.22
CA LEU A 71 5.43 5.96 6.91
C LEU A 71 4.33 4.88 6.88
N LYS A 72 3.95 4.33 8.04
CA LYS A 72 2.82 3.39 8.16
C LYS A 72 1.46 4.09 8.19
N GLY A 73 1.45 5.40 8.40
CA GLY A 73 0.26 6.24 8.45
C GLY A 73 0.18 7.22 7.28
N ASP A 74 -0.72 8.19 7.37
CA ASP A 74 -1.01 9.17 6.30
C ASP A 74 0.07 10.25 6.11
N PHE A 75 1.25 10.14 6.73
CA PHE A 75 2.28 11.19 6.81
C PHE A 75 3.55 10.90 5.99
N VAL A 76 3.40 10.21 4.86
CA VAL A 76 4.52 9.74 4.03
C VAL A 76 5.34 10.90 3.46
N VAL A 77 4.69 11.98 3.01
CA VAL A 77 5.38 13.14 2.42
C VAL A 77 6.19 13.90 3.47
N GLU A 78 5.62 14.07 4.67
CA GLU A 78 6.28 14.72 5.80
C GLU A 78 7.51 13.93 6.26
N ALA A 79 7.38 12.60 6.35
CA ALA A 79 8.48 11.72 6.69
C ALA A 79 9.61 11.75 5.62
N LEU A 80 9.27 11.74 4.34
CA LEU A 80 10.24 11.91 3.24
C LEU A 80 10.96 13.25 3.35
N THR A 81 10.21 14.32 3.58
CA THR A 81 10.77 15.68 3.74
C THR A 81 11.75 15.75 4.92
N LEU A 82 11.45 15.07 6.02
CA LEU A 82 12.36 14.97 7.18
C LEU A 82 13.65 14.21 6.84
N ILE A 83 13.58 13.12 6.09
CA ILE A 83 14.77 12.38 5.61
C ILE A 83 15.62 13.30 4.72
N LEU A 84 15.01 13.93 3.72
CA LEU A 84 15.71 14.72 2.71
C LEU A 84 16.36 15.99 3.29
N ASN A 85 15.79 16.56 4.34
CA ASN A 85 16.37 17.71 5.04
C ASN A 85 17.51 17.33 6.01
N ASN A 86 17.78 16.04 6.25
CA ASN A 86 18.78 15.60 7.21
C ASN A 86 20.08 15.14 6.55
N GLN A 87 21.09 16.01 6.52
CA GLN A 87 22.41 15.71 5.95
C GLN A 87 23.12 14.52 6.63
N ARG A 88 22.83 14.22 7.90
CA ARG A 88 23.42 13.05 8.56
C ARG A 88 22.89 11.74 8.01
N VAL A 89 21.61 11.67 7.62
CA VAL A 89 21.04 10.48 6.98
C VAL A 89 21.75 10.21 5.67
N LYS A 90 21.95 11.24 4.84
CA LYS A 90 22.73 11.12 3.58
C LYS A 90 24.15 10.59 3.78
N MET A 91 24.81 10.96 4.88
CA MET A 91 26.19 10.52 5.18
C MET A 91 26.24 9.10 5.76
N MET A 92 25.27 8.72 6.58
CA MET A 92 25.25 7.43 7.29
C MET A 92 24.60 6.31 6.48
N ASP A 93 23.62 6.65 5.64
CA ASP A 93 22.82 5.74 4.85
C ASP A 93 22.42 6.41 3.53
N ARG A 94 23.39 6.41 2.60
CA ARG A 94 23.26 7.08 1.30
C ARG A 94 22.17 6.43 0.44
N GLU A 95 22.06 5.11 0.50
CA GLU A 95 21.06 4.34 -0.23
C GLU A 95 19.65 4.72 0.22
N ALA A 96 19.39 4.78 1.54
CA ALA A 96 18.10 5.19 2.04
C ALA A 96 17.73 6.64 1.68
N TYR A 97 18.72 7.53 1.64
CA TYR A 97 18.52 8.91 1.19
C TYR A 97 18.16 8.98 -0.30
N GLU A 98 18.86 8.23 -1.16
CA GLU A 98 18.61 8.20 -2.60
C GLU A 98 17.23 7.60 -2.93
N ILE A 99 16.83 6.53 -2.23
CA ILE A 99 15.49 5.93 -2.36
C ILE A 99 14.40 6.91 -1.89
N ALA A 100 14.61 7.60 -0.77
CA ALA A 100 13.67 8.63 -0.32
C ALA A 100 13.54 9.77 -1.33
N ALA A 101 14.64 10.19 -1.97
CA ALA A 101 14.62 11.24 -2.97
C ALA A 101 13.86 10.82 -4.23
N ASP A 102 14.13 9.62 -4.75
CA ASP A 102 13.40 9.04 -5.90
C ASP A 102 11.91 8.90 -5.58
N THR A 103 11.58 8.31 -4.43
CA THR A 103 10.19 8.09 -4.01
C THR A 103 9.43 9.42 -3.88
N TYR A 104 10.03 10.43 -3.27
CA TYR A 104 9.43 11.77 -3.14
C TYR A 104 9.13 12.38 -4.52
N GLU A 105 10.09 12.37 -5.44
CA GLU A 105 9.88 12.91 -6.78
C GLU A 105 8.84 12.11 -7.57
N ARG A 106 8.81 10.78 -7.45
CA ARG A 106 7.80 9.95 -8.11
C ARG A 106 6.40 10.18 -7.58
N ILE A 107 6.23 10.38 -6.26
CA ILE A 107 4.92 10.77 -5.68
C ILE A 107 4.51 12.15 -6.19
N LYS A 108 5.42 13.13 -6.11
CA LYS A 108 5.17 14.52 -6.51
C LYS A 108 4.81 14.65 -7.99
N ASN A 109 5.43 13.84 -8.84
CA ASN A 109 5.15 13.80 -10.29
C ASN A 109 3.97 12.87 -10.65
N GLY A 110 3.27 12.29 -9.67
CA GLY A 110 2.11 11.42 -9.88
C GLY A 110 2.42 10.07 -10.51
N MET A 111 3.69 9.66 -10.51
CA MET A 111 4.14 8.39 -11.08
C MET A 111 3.80 7.19 -10.19
N ILE A 112 3.74 7.41 -8.87
CA ILE A 112 3.27 6.41 -7.90
C ILE A 112 2.22 7.06 -7.00
N PRO A 113 1.08 6.39 -6.76
CA PRO A 113 0.04 6.93 -5.91
C PRO A 113 0.46 6.81 -4.44
N LEU A 114 0.44 7.94 -3.74
CA LEU A 114 0.36 7.95 -2.29
C LEU A 114 -1.10 7.75 -1.89
N LEU A 115 -1.40 6.69 -1.15
CA LEU A 115 -2.76 6.41 -0.71
C LEU A 115 -3.02 7.13 0.61
N ILE A 116 -4.08 7.92 0.63
CA ILE A 116 -4.57 8.59 1.84
C ILE A 116 -5.80 7.82 2.31
N TYR A 117 -5.85 7.50 3.59
CA TYR A 117 -7.01 6.84 4.15
C TYR A 117 -8.24 7.77 4.14
N ASP A 118 -9.31 7.29 3.51
CA ASP A 118 -10.61 7.96 3.46
C ASP A 118 -11.61 7.26 4.41
N ASP A 119 -12.01 7.96 5.48
CA ASP A 119 -13.01 7.46 6.42
C ASP A 119 -14.41 7.28 5.79
N GLU A 120 -14.67 7.99 4.69
CA GLU A 120 -15.92 7.94 3.92
C GLU A 120 -15.87 6.89 2.80
N PHE A 121 -14.79 6.10 2.72
CA PHE A 121 -14.63 5.05 1.72
C PHE A 121 -15.84 4.09 1.71
N ILE A 122 -16.50 4.04 0.55
CA ILE A 122 -17.73 3.27 0.34
C ILE A 122 -17.38 1.83 0.03
N ILE A 123 -17.75 0.92 0.93
CA ILE A 123 -17.62 -0.52 0.72
C ILE A 123 -18.70 -1.01 -0.24
N LYS A 124 -18.30 -1.73 -1.29
CA LYS A 124 -19.25 -2.36 -2.21
C LYS A 124 -19.99 -3.51 -1.52
N PRO A 125 -21.31 -3.67 -1.76
CA PRO A 125 -22.06 -4.80 -1.22
C PRO A 125 -21.44 -6.14 -1.61
N HIS A 126 -21.49 -7.10 -0.70
CA HIS A 126 -21.06 -8.47 -0.91
C HIS A 126 -21.89 -9.42 -0.04
N ASP A 127 -21.92 -10.68 -0.43
CA ASP A 127 -22.62 -11.77 0.25
C ASP A 127 -21.73 -13.02 0.33
N SER A 128 -22.30 -14.14 0.81
CA SER A 128 -21.57 -15.40 0.94
C SER A 128 -21.17 -16.05 -0.39
N LYS A 129 -21.68 -15.57 -1.52
CA LYS A 129 -21.35 -16.07 -2.86
C LYS A 129 -20.33 -15.20 -3.57
N THR A 130 -19.98 -14.06 -2.98
CA THR A 130 -18.99 -13.15 -3.53
C THR A 130 -17.62 -13.83 -3.55
N GLU A 131 -17.00 -13.83 -4.72
CA GLU A 131 -15.63 -14.32 -4.89
C GLU A 131 -14.66 -13.29 -4.31
N VAL A 132 -13.79 -13.77 -3.43
CA VAL A 132 -12.85 -12.93 -2.68
C VAL A 132 -11.43 -13.41 -2.92
N TYR A 133 -10.56 -12.49 -3.29
CA TYR A 133 -9.12 -12.71 -3.23
C TYR A 133 -8.58 -12.19 -1.90
N SER A 134 -7.88 -13.06 -1.17
CA SER A 134 -7.29 -12.74 0.13
C SER A 134 -5.76 -12.66 0.04
N MET A 135 -5.22 -11.51 0.40
CA MET A 135 -3.79 -11.25 0.54
C MET A 135 -3.44 -11.07 2.01
N GLY A 136 -3.36 -12.18 2.74
CA GLY A 136 -3.34 -12.15 4.21
C GLY A 136 -4.68 -11.65 4.73
N ASP A 137 -4.67 -10.62 5.57
CA ASP A 137 -5.90 -10.00 6.12
C ASP A 137 -6.44 -8.85 5.25
N ILE A 138 -6.10 -8.83 3.97
CA ILE A 138 -6.59 -7.85 3.00
C ILE A 138 -7.47 -8.62 2.01
N ASN A 139 -8.75 -8.32 1.99
CA ASN A 139 -9.74 -8.99 1.14
C ASN A 139 -10.23 -8.06 0.02
N ILE A 140 -10.28 -8.58 -1.20
CA ILE A 140 -10.72 -7.87 -2.40
C ILE A 140 -11.94 -8.59 -2.99
N ASN A 141 -13.00 -7.84 -3.29
CA ASN A 141 -14.21 -8.31 -3.97
C ASN A 141 -13.94 -8.50 -5.47
N ILE A 142 -13.61 -9.72 -5.87
CA ILE A 142 -13.29 -10.05 -7.26
C ILE A 142 -14.54 -10.04 -8.13
N THR A 143 -15.68 -10.51 -7.62
CA THR A 143 -16.94 -10.49 -8.37
C THR A 143 -17.31 -9.08 -8.83
N ALA A 144 -17.27 -8.10 -7.92
CA ALA A 144 -17.58 -6.71 -8.27
C ALA A 144 -16.53 -6.08 -9.19
N LEU A 145 -15.26 -6.46 -9.03
CA LEU A 145 -14.18 -5.97 -9.89
C LEU A 145 -14.31 -6.50 -11.32
N MET A 146 -14.56 -7.80 -11.48
CA MET A 146 -14.76 -8.42 -12.80
C MET A 146 -15.99 -7.84 -13.51
N ALA A 147 -17.09 -7.63 -12.79
CA ALA A 147 -18.28 -6.99 -13.36
C ALA A 147 -17.99 -5.55 -13.86
N ASP A 148 -17.10 -4.81 -13.19
CA ASP A 148 -16.70 -3.48 -13.64
C ASP A 148 -15.77 -3.51 -14.86
N ILE A 149 -14.85 -4.48 -14.90
CA ILE A 149 -13.99 -4.72 -16.06
C ILE A 149 -14.82 -5.02 -17.31
N GLU A 150 -15.81 -5.91 -17.20
CA GLU A 150 -16.72 -6.26 -18.29
C GLU A 150 -17.53 -5.06 -18.79
N LYS A 151 -17.99 -4.22 -17.86
CA LYS A 151 -18.75 -3.01 -18.18
C LYS A 151 -17.90 -1.91 -18.79
N ASN A 152 -16.62 -1.84 -18.43
CA ASN A 152 -15.71 -0.74 -18.78
C ASN A 152 -14.40 -1.22 -19.44
N PRO A 153 -14.44 -2.03 -20.52
CA PRO A 153 -13.25 -2.71 -21.06
C PRO A 153 -12.13 -1.75 -21.50
N LYS A 154 -12.47 -0.51 -21.90
CA LYS A 154 -11.48 0.51 -22.28
C LYS A 154 -10.61 0.98 -21.09
N ALA A 155 -11.13 0.89 -19.87
CA ALA A 155 -10.39 1.27 -18.66
C ALA A 155 -9.43 0.16 -18.19
N TYR A 156 -9.57 -1.06 -18.73
CA TYR A 156 -8.84 -2.25 -18.34
C TYR A 156 -8.24 -2.95 -19.55
N PRO A 157 -7.22 -2.34 -20.20
CA PRO A 157 -6.61 -2.91 -21.39
C PRO A 157 -6.05 -4.30 -21.11
N ILE A 158 -6.16 -5.16 -22.12
CA ILE A 158 -5.60 -6.51 -22.09
C ILE A 158 -4.16 -6.44 -22.59
N SER A 159 -3.28 -7.14 -21.90
CA SER A 159 -1.90 -7.39 -22.31
C SER A 159 -1.61 -8.89 -22.26
N GLU A 160 -0.43 -9.33 -22.67
CA GLU A 160 -0.05 -10.75 -22.62
C GLU A 160 1.11 -10.98 -21.65
N ILE A 161 1.16 -12.17 -21.07
CA ILE A 161 2.27 -12.63 -20.22
C ILE A 161 2.65 -14.08 -20.54
N GLN A 162 3.91 -14.42 -20.30
CA GLN A 162 4.40 -15.80 -20.47
C GLN A 162 3.77 -16.74 -19.44
N ALA A 163 3.07 -17.77 -19.92
CA ALA A 163 2.26 -18.65 -19.08
C ALA A 163 3.13 -19.53 -18.16
N ASP A 164 4.24 -20.05 -18.66
CA ASP A 164 5.19 -20.86 -17.89
C ASP A 164 5.79 -20.07 -16.73
N TRP A 165 6.21 -18.83 -16.98
CA TRP A 165 6.74 -17.94 -15.95
C TRP A 165 5.72 -17.73 -14.84
N VAL A 166 4.47 -17.42 -15.18
CA VAL A 166 3.41 -17.22 -14.18
C VAL A 166 3.10 -18.53 -13.45
N PHE A 167 3.03 -19.67 -14.16
CA PHE A 167 2.72 -20.96 -13.55
C PHE A 167 3.70 -21.29 -12.42
N TRP A 168 5.00 -21.13 -12.67
CA TRP A 168 6.03 -21.43 -11.67
C TRP A 168 6.13 -20.43 -10.52
N HIS A 169 5.72 -19.18 -10.72
CA HIS A 169 5.90 -18.11 -9.72
C HIS A 169 4.61 -17.72 -8.98
N ALA A 170 3.44 -18.04 -9.53
CA ALA A 170 2.16 -17.63 -8.98
C ALA A 170 1.19 -18.80 -8.73
N CYS A 171 1.29 -19.91 -9.46
CA CYS A 171 0.36 -21.02 -9.29
C CYS A 171 0.72 -21.87 -8.07
N LYS A 172 -0.30 -22.29 -7.32
CA LYS A 172 -0.22 -23.30 -6.27
C LYS A 172 -0.99 -24.54 -6.76
N PRO A 173 -0.32 -25.54 -7.34
CA PRO A 173 -0.97 -26.67 -8.01
C PRO A 173 -1.91 -27.47 -7.11
N ASP A 174 -1.68 -27.45 -5.80
CA ASP A 174 -2.44 -28.17 -4.77
C ASP A 174 -3.89 -27.70 -4.61
N LYS A 175 -4.25 -26.55 -5.18
CA LYS A 175 -5.62 -25.99 -5.13
C LYS A 175 -6.36 -26.01 -6.48
N ILE A 176 -5.79 -26.64 -7.49
CA ILE A 176 -6.39 -26.71 -8.81
C ILE A 176 -7.32 -27.92 -8.90
N ASP A 177 -8.57 -27.65 -9.26
CA ASP A 177 -9.46 -28.69 -9.77
C ASP A 177 -9.07 -28.96 -11.22
N VAL A 178 -8.33 -30.05 -11.44
CA VAL A 178 -7.80 -30.40 -12.76
C VAL A 178 -8.93 -30.68 -13.76
N ALA A 179 -10.03 -31.30 -13.34
CA ALA A 179 -11.13 -31.62 -14.22
C ALA A 179 -11.83 -30.34 -14.69
N TYR A 180 -12.09 -29.41 -13.77
CA TYR A 180 -12.63 -28.10 -14.12
C TYR A 180 -11.66 -27.31 -15.01
N ALA A 181 -10.37 -27.27 -14.64
CA ALA A 181 -9.34 -26.56 -15.40
C ALA A 181 -9.29 -27.01 -16.87
N MET A 182 -9.25 -28.32 -17.11
CA MET A 182 -9.07 -28.85 -18.47
C MET A 182 -10.34 -28.83 -19.32
N ASN A 183 -11.53 -28.85 -18.72
CA ASN A 183 -12.79 -29.00 -19.49
C ASN A 183 -13.64 -27.73 -19.54
N GLU A 184 -13.58 -26.86 -18.52
CA GLU A 184 -14.57 -25.78 -18.34
C GLU A 184 -13.97 -24.38 -18.51
N THR A 185 -12.64 -24.24 -18.46
CA THR A 185 -12.00 -22.92 -18.51
C THR A 185 -11.72 -22.44 -19.94
N ASP A 186 -11.82 -21.13 -20.19
CA ASP A 186 -11.47 -20.53 -21.49
C ASP A 186 -10.12 -19.81 -21.42
N LEU A 187 -9.18 -20.18 -22.30
CA LEU A 187 -7.84 -19.55 -22.38
C LEU A 187 -7.87 -18.16 -23.03
N HIS A 188 -8.95 -17.78 -23.72
CA HIS A 188 -9.13 -16.43 -24.25
C HIS A 188 -9.60 -15.44 -23.18
N GLN A 189 -10.14 -15.93 -22.06
CA GLN A 189 -10.57 -15.08 -20.95
C GLN A 189 -9.34 -14.60 -20.16
N PRO A 190 -9.11 -13.28 -20.03
CA PRO A 190 -7.91 -12.75 -19.39
C PRO A 190 -7.77 -13.12 -17.91
N LEU A 191 -6.55 -13.47 -17.47
CA LEU A 191 -6.23 -13.61 -16.05
C LEU A 191 -6.25 -12.24 -15.36
N LEU A 192 -6.55 -12.19 -14.07
CA LEU A 192 -6.53 -10.95 -13.30
C LEU A 192 -5.23 -10.84 -12.51
N PHE A 193 -4.43 -9.84 -12.82
CA PHE A 193 -3.26 -9.45 -12.04
C PHE A 193 -3.49 -8.11 -11.36
N ILE A 194 -3.17 -8.06 -10.08
CA ILE A 194 -3.26 -6.83 -9.28
C ILE A 194 -1.88 -6.44 -8.77
N GLU A 195 -1.60 -5.15 -8.80
CA GLU A 195 -0.36 -4.59 -8.26
C GLU A 195 -0.36 -4.64 -6.73
N LYS A 196 0.48 -5.48 -6.14
CA LYS A 196 0.59 -5.64 -4.69
C LYS A 196 1.52 -4.61 -4.05
N LYS A 197 2.63 -4.30 -4.73
CA LYS A 197 3.58 -3.23 -4.41
C LYS A 197 3.98 -2.58 -5.72
N ILE A 198 4.63 -1.41 -5.68
CA ILE A 198 5.16 -0.75 -6.88
C ILE A 198 5.85 -1.76 -7.81
N GLY A 199 5.29 -1.97 -9.00
CA GLY A 199 5.84 -2.85 -10.03
C GLY A 199 5.78 -4.36 -9.72
N GLN A 200 5.25 -4.77 -8.57
CA GLN A 200 5.09 -6.17 -8.18
C GLN A 200 3.63 -6.58 -8.29
N TYR A 201 3.36 -7.57 -9.12
CA TYR A 201 2.01 -8.04 -9.43
C TYR A 201 1.80 -9.46 -8.92
N VAL A 202 0.57 -9.76 -8.52
CA VAL A 202 0.14 -11.10 -8.13
C VAL A 202 -1.09 -11.51 -8.94
N CYS A 203 -1.20 -12.79 -9.27
CA CYS A 203 -2.41 -13.35 -9.86
C CYS A 203 -3.51 -13.36 -8.78
N ALA A 204 -4.59 -12.64 -9.03
CA ALA A 204 -5.76 -12.54 -8.17
C ALA A 204 -6.88 -13.50 -8.61
N ASP A 205 -6.98 -13.76 -9.92
CA ASP A 205 -7.94 -14.68 -10.51
C ASP A 205 -7.39 -15.33 -11.80
N GLY A 206 -7.83 -16.57 -12.07
CA GLY A 206 -7.47 -17.32 -13.27
C GLY A 206 -6.48 -18.47 -13.07
N PHE A 207 -6.27 -18.96 -11.85
CA PHE A 207 -5.33 -20.06 -11.58
C PHE A 207 -5.61 -21.34 -12.38
N HIS A 208 -6.87 -21.73 -12.55
CA HIS A 208 -7.24 -22.90 -13.37
C HIS A 208 -6.97 -22.68 -14.87
N ARG A 209 -7.21 -21.47 -15.39
CA ARG A 209 -6.86 -21.09 -16.77
C ARG A 209 -5.36 -21.13 -17.00
N LEU A 210 -4.59 -20.61 -16.04
CA LEU A 210 -3.13 -20.67 -16.06
C LEU A 210 -2.62 -22.11 -16.01
N TYR A 211 -3.22 -22.98 -15.18
CA TYR A 211 -2.88 -24.39 -15.15
C TYR A 211 -3.13 -25.06 -16.51
N ARG A 212 -4.30 -24.83 -17.11
CA ARG A 212 -4.63 -25.33 -18.44
C ARG A 212 -3.64 -24.84 -19.50
N ALA A 213 -3.34 -23.54 -19.53
CA ALA A 213 -2.38 -22.96 -20.46
C ALA A 213 -1.00 -23.62 -20.36
N TYR A 214 -0.54 -23.91 -19.14
CA TYR A 214 0.71 -24.62 -18.92
C TYR A 214 0.65 -26.06 -19.45
N GLN A 215 -0.43 -26.80 -19.20
CA GLN A 215 -0.60 -28.19 -19.68
C GLN A 215 -0.70 -28.27 -21.22
N GLU A 216 -1.31 -27.26 -21.85
CA GLU A 216 -1.46 -27.18 -23.30
C GLU A 216 -0.27 -26.49 -23.99
N GLU A 217 0.81 -26.20 -23.26
CA GLU A 217 2.03 -25.54 -23.77
C GLU A 217 1.76 -24.19 -24.45
N VAL A 218 0.70 -23.49 -24.04
CA VAL A 218 0.38 -22.14 -24.52
C VAL A 218 1.41 -21.17 -23.97
N LYS A 219 2.13 -20.48 -24.88
CA LYS A 219 3.24 -19.60 -24.50
C LYS A 219 2.78 -18.32 -23.82
N MET A 220 1.73 -17.70 -24.34
CA MET A 220 1.25 -16.38 -23.90
C MET A 220 -0.22 -16.47 -23.54
N VAL A 221 -0.59 -15.86 -22.40
CA VAL A 221 -1.99 -15.77 -21.95
C VAL A 221 -2.40 -14.31 -21.78
N PRO A 222 -3.67 -13.97 -22.11
CA PRO A 222 -4.18 -12.63 -21.92
C PRO A 222 -4.32 -12.32 -20.43
N ILE A 223 -4.03 -11.07 -20.04
CA ILE A 223 -4.18 -10.58 -18.67
C ILE A 223 -4.78 -9.18 -18.62
N HIS A 224 -5.58 -8.94 -17.58
CA HIS A 224 -5.79 -7.61 -17.04
C HIS A 224 -4.73 -7.34 -15.97
N ARG A 225 -3.91 -6.30 -16.19
CA ARG A 225 -2.92 -5.84 -15.21
C ARG A 225 -3.42 -4.55 -14.58
N LEU A 226 -3.88 -4.64 -13.33
CA LEU A 226 -4.49 -3.52 -12.62
C LEU A 226 -3.48 -2.85 -11.70
N SER A 227 -3.38 -1.53 -11.81
CA SER A 227 -2.72 -0.68 -10.83
C SER A 227 -3.50 -0.65 -9.53
N VAL A 228 -2.84 -0.21 -8.46
CA VAL A 228 -3.50 -0.07 -7.16
C VAL A 228 -4.77 0.79 -7.20
N THR A 229 -4.78 1.90 -7.95
CA THR A 229 -5.93 2.80 -8.02
C THR A 229 -7.12 2.18 -8.72
N GLN A 230 -6.90 1.22 -9.62
CA GLN A 230 -7.97 0.54 -10.36
C GLN A 230 -8.74 -0.47 -9.51
N TYR A 231 -8.09 -1.14 -8.55
CA TYR A 231 -8.74 -2.15 -7.71
C TYR A 231 -8.99 -1.71 -6.26
N LEU A 232 -8.39 -0.62 -5.79
CA LEU A 232 -8.60 -0.09 -4.43
C LEU A 232 -10.10 0.05 -4.05
N PRO A 233 -11.01 0.52 -4.93
CA PRO A 233 -12.45 0.61 -4.64
C PRO A 233 -13.16 -0.72 -4.34
N TYR A 234 -12.46 -1.84 -4.55
CA TYR A 234 -12.99 -3.19 -4.42
C TYR A 234 -12.49 -3.89 -3.15
N LEU A 235 -11.80 -3.17 -2.26
CA LEU A 235 -11.49 -3.70 -0.94
C LEU A 235 -12.78 -3.95 -0.15
N LEU A 236 -12.88 -5.17 0.38
CA LEU A 236 -14.14 -5.78 0.82
C LEU A 236 -14.71 -5.15 2.10
N ASP A 237 -13.85 -4.55 2.92
CA ASP A 237 -14.23 -3.99 4.21
C ASP A 237 -13.26 -2.88 4.66
N LYS A 238 -13.66 -2.06 5.64
CA LYS A 238 -12.84 -0.94 6.13
C LYS A 238 -11.51 -1.38 6.74
N ARG A 239 -11.44 -2.58 7.33
CA ARG A 239 -10.21 -3.12 7.90
C ARG A 239 -9.23 -3.50 6.79
N SER A 240 -9.70 -4.17 5.74
CA SER A 240 -8.95 -4.49 4.52
C SER A 240 -8.45 -3.20 3.85
N TYR A 241 -9.34 -2.21 3.69
CA TYR A 241 -9.00 -0.89 3.13
C TYR A 241 -7.87 -0.20 3.91
N ARG A 242 -8.07 -0.02 5.22
CA ARG A 242 -7.07 0.61 6.08
C ARG A 242 -5.73 -0.13 6.08
N ARG A 243 -5.77 -1.47 6.20
CA ARG A 243 -4.57 -2.28 6.23
C ARG A 243 -3.82 -2.24 4.91
N PHE A 244 -4.54 -2.23 3.80
CA PHE A 244 -3.94 -2.15 2.48
C PHE A 244 -3.26 -0.80 2.25
N ILE A 245 -3.87 0.31 2.68
CA ILE A 245 -3.22 1.64 2.61
C ILE A 245 -1.91 1.66 3.38
N SER A 246 -1.92 1.20 4.64
CA SER A 246 -0.67 1.08 5.41
C SER A 246 0.35 0.17 4.71
N TYR A 247 -0.08 -0.98 4.22
CA TYR A 247 0.79 -1.93 3.51
C TYR A 247 1.42 -1.33 2.24
N TRP A 248 0.61 -0.64 1.43
CA TRP A 248 1.05 0.02 0.21
C TRP A 248 2.04 1.14 0.51
N ASN A 249 1.69 2.03 1.45
CA ASN A 249 2.53 3.16 1.83
C ASN A 249 3.85 2.70 2.46
N GLU A 250 3.84 1.64 3.27
CA GLU A 250 5.06 0.98 3.76
C GLU A 250 5.90 0.42 2.60
N SER A 251 5.26 -0.10 1.54
CA SER A 251 5.97 -0.66 0.39
C SER A 251 6.71 0.38 -0.46
N LEU A 252 6.28 1.65 -0.43
CA LEU A 252 6.96 2.75 -1.12
C LEU A 252 8.42 2.89 -0.67
N PHE A 253 8.75 2.37 0.52
CA PHE A 253 10.08 2.39 1.11
C PHE A 253 10.77 1.04 1.08
N ASN A 254 10.06 -0.08 0.91
CA ASN A 254 10.70 -1.41 0.82
C ASN A 254 11.30 -1.70 -0.57
N VAL A 255 11.67 -0.64 -1.30
CA VAL A 255 12.71 -0.67 -2.33
C VAL A 255 14.10 -0.48 -1.68
N LEU A 256 14.15 -0.16 -0.37
CA LEU A 256 15.26 -0.38 0.59
C LEU A 256 15.51 -1.88 0.80
#